data_AF-A0AAE1VN84-F1
#
_entry.id   AF-A0AAE1VN84-F1
#
_cell.length_a   1.000
_cell.length_b   1.000
_cell.length_c   1.000
_cell.angle_alpha   90.00
_cell.angle_beta   90.00
_cell.angle_gamma   90.00
#
_symmetry.space_group_name_H-M   'P 1'
#
loop_
_entity.id
_entity.type
_entity.pdbx_description
1 polymer ?
#
loop_
_entity_poly.entity_id
_entity_poly.type
_entity_poly.pdbx_seq_one_letter_code
_entity_poly.pdbx_strand_id
1 'polypeptide(L)'
;MSKVVISTIITAFVFFVVLFIQFLKLNHTNAYYTPNSLSRRLGIKNRYPIFDPLVAELERKSKGNNKADNSSRRSHKKEDDKYFDNDGRLKTSLRLMVLFHILDVAPKDSFIEYKELEVWNTKQAIDRLHYRTRRELEFRDKDGDGAISFNEQMDVNKDHRLNRLEFSNGAYNIYKTYLEYESLGTNIPTPFEAFTKLDYNGDG
;
A
#
# COMPACT_ATOMS: atom_id res chain seq x y z
N MET A 1 -3.64 25.06 -53.17
CA MET A 1 -4.39 24.15 -52.28
C MET A 1 -3.53 23.58 -51.14
N SER A 2 -2.25 23.21 -51.35
CA SER A 2 -1.42 22.54 -50.32
C SER A 2 -1.03 23.41 -49.10
N LYS A 3 -0.67 24.69 -49.28
CA LYS A 3 -0.18 25.55 -48.18
C LYS A 3 -1.24 25.88 -47.14
N VAL A 4 -2.49 26.08 -47.57
CA VAL A 4 -3.62 26.38 -46.66
C VAL A 4 -3.96 25.15 -45.83
N VAL A 5 -3.97 23.96 -46.44
CA VAL A 5 -4.23 22.69 -45.73
C VAL A 5 -3.15 22.38 -44.69
N ILE A 6 -1.87 22.62 -45.03
CA ILE A 6 -0.76 22.43 -44.08
C ILE A 6 -0.87 23.42 -42.91
N SER A 7 -1.18 24.69 -43.18
CA SER A 7 -1.37 25.68 -42.13
C SER A 7 -2.54 25.35 -41.21
N THR A 8 -3.64 24.80 -41.75
CA THR A 8 -4.80 24.39 -40.94
C THR A 8 -4.51 23.16 -40.08
N ILE A 9 -3.67 22.23 -40.55
CA ILE A 9 -3.28 21.05 -39.78
C ILE A 9 -2.35 21.45 -38.62
N ILE A 10 -1.39 22.35 -38.87
CA ILE A 10 -0.46 22.83 -37.84
C ILE A 10 -1.21 23.61 -36.75
N THR A 11 -2.13 24.50 -37.12
CA THR A 11 -2.91 25.25 -36.13
C THR A 11 -3.85 24.34 -35.33
N ALA A 12 -4.48 23.35 -35.97
CA ALA A 12 -5.29 22.36 -35.26
C ALA A 12 -4.45 21.51 -34.30
N PHE A 13 -3.24 21.10 -34.69
CA PHE A 13 -2.33 20.32 -33.83
C PHE A 13 -1.86 21.11 -32.62
N VAL A 14 -1.46 22.38 -32.79
CA VAL A 14 -1.07 23.25 -31.67
C VAL A 14 -2.23 23.46 -30.70
N PHE A 15 -3.44 23.66 -31.22
CA PHE A 15 -4.65 23.79 -30.39
C PHE A 15 -4.94 22.49 -29.61
N PHE A 16 -4.76 21.33 -30.24
CA PHE A 16 -4.91 20.03 -29.61
C PHE A 16 -3.87 19.80 -28.51
N VAL A 17 -2.61 20.20 -28.74
CA VAL A 17 -1.53 20.10 -27.74
C VAL A 17 -1.81 21.00 -26.53
N VAL A 18 -2.28 22.23 -26.76
CA VAL A 18 -2.65 23.15 -25.67
C VAL A 18 -3.84 22.61 -24.87
N LEU A 19 -4.86 22.09 -25.54
CA LEU A 19 -5.99 21.41 -24.89
C LEU A 19 -5.55 20.15 -24.13
N PHE A 20 -4.61 19.38 -24.68
CA PHE A 20 -4.07 18.18 -24.05
C PHE A 20 -3.25 18.50 -22.79
N ILE A 21 -2.46 19.58 -22.82
CA ILE A 21 -1.74 20.10 -21.64
C ILE A 21 -2.73 20.59 -20.56
N GLN A 22 -3.83 21.24 -20.96
CA GLN A 22 -4.89 21.66 -20.03
C GLN A 22 -5.69 20.47 -19.48
N PHE A 23 -5.93 19.42 -20.28
CA PHE A 23 -6.53 18.16 -19.86
C PHE A 23 -5.65 17.40 -18.86
N LEU A 24 -4.32 17.37 -19.07
CA LEU A 24 -3.35 16.88 -18.09
C LEU A 24 -3.42 17.67 -16.77
N LYS A 25 -3.62 19.00 -16.82
CA LYS A 25 -3.78 19.86 -15.64
C LYS A 25 -5.10 19.64 -14.89
N LEU A 26 -6.20 19.42 -15.61
CA LEU A 26 -7.54 19.19 -15.03
C LEU A 26 -7.69 17.80 -14.40
N ASN A 27 -6.87 16.82 -14.82
CA ASN A 27 -6.86 15.48 -14.23
C ASN A 27 -5.97 15.32 -13.00
N HIS A 28 -5.36 16.40 -12.48
CA HIS A 28 -4.92 16.44 -11.09
C HIS A 28 -6.13 16.60 -10.15
N THR A 29 -7.12 15.72 -10.29
CA THR A 29 -7.82 15.29 -9.09
C THR A 29 -6.74 14.62 -8.25
N ASN A 30 -6.38 15.26 -7.15
CA ASN A 30 -5.59 14.65 -6.08
C ASN A 30 -6.45 13.55 -5.45
N ALA A 31 -6.74 12.52 -6.24
CA ALA A 31 -7.21 11.25 -5.77
C ALA A 31 -6.10 10.75 -4.86
N TYR A 32 -6.36 10.84 -3.56
CA TYR A 32 -5.56 10.21 -2.54
C TYR A 32 -5.16 8.83 -3.04
N TYR A 33 -3.87 8.61 -3.29
CA TYR A 33 -3.32 7.26 -3.34
C TYR A 33 -3.44 6.69 -1.92
N THR A 34 -4.66 6.32 -1.56
CA THR A 34 -4.94 5.31 -0.56
C THR A 34 -4.91 4.01 -1.36
N PRO A 35 -3.85 3.19 -1.27
CA PRO A 35 -3.86 1.87 -1.86
C PRO A 35 -4.92 1.03 -1.13
N ASN A 36 -6.16 1.13 -1.59
CA ASN A 36 -7.33 0.51 -0.99
C ASN A 36 -7.74 -0.80 -1.68
N SER A 37 -6.90 -1.34 -2.58
CA SER A 37 -7.27 -2.53 -3.36
C SER A 37 -6.91 -3.88 -2.74
N LEU A 38 -6.26 -3.92 -1.57
CA LEU A 38 -5.98 -5.19 -0.84
C LEU A 38 -6.33 -5.14 0.65
N SER A 39 -6.61 -3.95 1.20
CA SER A 39 -6.84 -3.72 2.64
C SER A 39 -8.17 -4.29 3.17
N ARG A 40 -9.13 -4.64 2.29
CA ARG A 40 -10.48 -5.03 2.73
C ARG A 40 -10.57 -6.44 3.30
N ARG A 41 -9.60 -7.32 3.03
CA ARG A 41 -9.65 -8.71 3.53
C ARG A 41 -9.10 -8.90 4.94
N LEU A 42 -8.40 -7.92 5.53
CA LEU A 42 -7.63 -8.12 6.77
C LEU A 42 -7.95 -7.13 7.91
N GLY A 43 -8.88 -6.20 7.75
CA GLY A 43 -9.36 -5.36 8.88
C GLY A 43 -8.32 -4.43 9.54
N ILE A 44 -7.13 -4.25 8.95
CA ILE A 44 -6.04 -3.43 9.52
C ILE A 44 -6.42 -1.94 9.48
N LYS A 45 -6.74 -1.36 10.65
CA LYS A 45 -7.05 0.08 10.81
C LYS A 45 -5.83 1.00 10.96
N ASN A 46 -4.62 0.45 11.03
CA ASN A 46 -3.40 1.25 11.22
C ASN A 46 -2.80 1.70 9.90
N ARG A 47 -2.32 2.96 9.88
CA ARG A 47 -1.56 3.57 8.79
C ARG A 47 -0.41 2.64 8.43
N TYR A 48 -0.30 2.28 7.15
CA TYR A 48 0.86 1.58 6.63
C TYR A 48 2.13 2.33 7.07
N PRO A 49 3.20 1.64 7.50
CA PRO A 49 4.49 2.28 7.69
C PRO A 49 4.86 2.89 6.35
N ILE A 50 5.11 4.18 6.36
CA ILE A 50 5.56 4.89 5.19
C ILE A 50 7.02 4.51 5.05
N PHE A 51 7.31 3.54 4.18
CA PHE A 51 8.68 3.20 3.79
C PHE A 51 9.26 4.28 2.86
N ASP A 52 9.15 5.53 3.29
CA ASP A 52 9.79 6.69 2.69
C ASP A 52 11.06 6.92 3.51
N PRO A 53 12.26 6.85 2.89
CA PRO A 53 13.50 7.02 3.61
C PRO A 53 13.59 8.34 4.38
N LEU A 54 12.96 9.41 3.89
CA LEU A 54 12.88 10.67 4.61
C LEU A 54 11.99 10.60 5.85
N VAL A 55 10.84 9.93 5.74
CA VAL A 55 9.95 9.74 6.90
C VAL A 55 10.64 8.88 7.95
N ALA A 56 11.34 7.82 7.53
CA ALA A 56 12.13 6.98 8.42
C ALA A 56 13.25 7.78 9.12
N GLU A 57 13.91 8.70 8.41
CA GLU A 57 14.93 9.58 9.00
C GLU A 57 14.33 10.56 10.01
N LEU A 58 13.21 11.20 9.66
CA LEU A 58 12.50 12.14 10.53
C LEU A 58 11.97 11.46 11.80
N GLU A 59 11.39 10.25 11.69
CA GLU A 59 10.93 9.47 12.84
C GLU A 59 12.10 9.08 13.78
N ARG A 60 13.27 8.72 13.23
CA ARG A 60 14.48 8.42 14.02
C ARG A 60 15.00 9.66 14.74
N LYS A 61 15.06 10.81 14.07
CA LYS A 61 15.48 12.09 14.66
C LYS A 61 14.52 12.57 15.76
N SER A 62 13.20 12.40 15.55
CA SER A 62 12.17 12.74 16.54
C SER A 62 12.28 11.90 17.81
N LYS A 63 12.50 10.59 17.71
CA LYS A 63 12.61 9.69 18.88
C LYS A 63 13.85 9.94 19.75
N GLY A 64 14.89 10.59 19.22
CA GLY A 64 16.11 10.93 19.96
C GLY A 64 15.98 12.17 20.88
N ASN A 65 14.96 13.02 20.69
CA ASN A 65 14.88 14.34 21.32
C ASN A 65 13.90 14.42 22.52
N ASN A 66 13.68 13.33 23.25
CA ASN A 66 12.77 13.28 24.42
C ASN A 66 13.31 13.97 25.70
N LYS A 67 14.19 14.97 25.59
CA LYS A 67 14.46 15.93 26.68
C LYS A 67 13.94 17.29 26.27
N ALA A 68 12.69 17.54 26.66
CA ALA A 68 11.94 18.74 26.32
C ALA A 68 12.54 19.97 27.02
N ASP A 69 13.12 20.88 26.23
CA ASP A 69 13.32 22.28 26.63
C ASP A 69 12.40 23.17 25.77
N ASN A 70 11.67 24.08 26.40
CA ASN A 70 10.61 24.90 25.77
C ASN A 70 11.13 25.87 24.69
N SER A 71 12.46 26.04 24.54
CA SER A 71 13.09 26.78 23.44
C SER A 71 13.03 26.05 22.09
N SER A 72 12.83 24.73 22.10
CA SER A 72 12.81 23.85 20.92
C SER A 72 11.65 24.10 19.96
N ARG A 73 10.46 24.50 20.45
CA ARG A 73 9.23 24.67 19.63
C ARG A 73 9.36 25.69 18.50
N ARG A 74 10.17 26.75 18.68
CA ARG A 74 10.43 27.75 17.62
C ARG A 74 11.47 27.29 16.60
N SER A 75 12.40 26.42 17.00
CA SER A 75 13.42 25.86 16.10
C SER A 75 12.85 24.72 15.25
N HIS A 76 12.01 23.87 15.83
CA HIS A 76 11.37 22.74 15.14
C HIS A 76 10.53 23.23 13.95
N LYS A 77 9.76 24.30 14.15
CA LYS A 77 8.95 24.90 13.08
C LYS A 77 9.78 25.36 11.87
N LYS A 78 11.03 25.81 12.07
CA LYS A 78 11.93 26.22 10.97
C LYS A 78 12.57 25.03 10.25
N GLU A 79 12.77 23.91 10.94
CA GLU A 79 13.28 22.67 10.33
C GLU A 79 12.17 21.96 9.54
N ASP A 80 10.93 22.02 10.04
CA ASP A 80 9.75 21.47 9.36
C ASP A 80 9.54 22.15 7.99
N ASP A 81 9.71 23.47 7.90
CA ASP A 81 9.62 24.24 6.64
C ASP A 81 10.66 23.81 5.58
N LYS A 82 11.75 23.14 6.00
CA LYS A 82 12.75 22.59 5.06
C LYS A 82 12.16 21.39 4.33
N TYR A 83 11.52 20.48 5.04
CA TYR A 83 11.07 19.19 4.52
C TYR A 83 9.63 19.20 4.01
N PHE A 84 8.78 20.07 4.55
CA PHE A 84 7.37 20.19 4.20
C PHE A 84 7.11 21.41 3.30
N ASP A 85 6.17 21.28 2.38
CA ASP A 85 5.59 22.40 1.63
C ASP A 85 4.58 23.17 2.50
N ASN A 86 4.07 24.28 1.95
CA ASN A 86 3.11 25.13 2.65
C ASN A 86 1.79 24.41 2.99
N ASP A 87 1.51 23.27 2.34
CA ASP A 87 0.34 22.42 2.58
C ASP A 87 0.62 21.29 3.59
N GLY A 88 1.82 21.25 4.18
CA GLY A 88 2.26 20.24 5.13
C GLY A 88 2.64 18.90 4.50
N ARG A 89 2.89 18.84 3.19
CA ARG A 89 3.33 17.64 2.47
C ARG A 89 4.84 17.61 2.33
N LEU A 90 5.45 16.44 2.42
CA LEU A 90 6.89 16.31 2.17
C LEU A 90 7.22 16.71 0.72
N LYS A 91 8.17 17.63 0.57
CA LYS A 91 8.66 18.09 -0.73
C LYS A 91 9.20 16.91 -1.52
N THR A 92 8.62 16.66 -2.70
CA THR A 92 9.00 15.57 -3.60
C THR A 92 10.44 15.68 -4.09
N SER A 93 10.96 16.89 -4.25
CA SER A 93 12.37 17.12 -4.61
C SER A 93 13.34 16.57 -3.57
N LEU A 94 13.08 16.81 -2.28
CA LEU A 94 13.90 16.27 -1.20
C LEU A 94 13.77 14.75 -1.11
N ARG A 95 12.57 14.21 -1.33
CA ARG A 95 12.33 12.75 -1.39
C ARG A 95 13.19 12.11 -2.46
N LEU A 96 13.18 12.68 -3.67
CA LEU A 96 14.01 12.20 -4.77
C LEU A 96 15.49 12.36 -4.47
N MET A 97 15.91 13.48 -3.87
CA MET A 97 17.32 13.71 -3.52
C MET A 97 17.85 12.67 -2.52
N VAL A 98 17.09 12.34 -1.48
CA VAL A 98 17.48 11.33 -0.49
C VAL A 98 17.37 9.92 -1.06
N LEU A 99 16.31 9.63 -1.80
CA LEU A 99 16.13 8.33 -2.43
C LEU A 99 17.25 8.04 -3.43
N PHE A 100 17.62 9.03 -4.25
CA PHE A 100 18.70 8.91 -5.22
C PHE A 100 20.00 8.49 -4.54
N HIS A 101 20.37 9.13 -3.43
CA HIS A 101 21.58 8.79 -2.67
C HIS A 101 21.54 7.40 -2.01
N ILE A 102 20.34 6.87 -1.74
CA ILE A 102 20.15 5.52 -1.17
C ILE A 102 20.21 4.45 -2.26
N LEU A 103 19.84 4.81 -3.49
CA LEU A 103 19.87 3.92 -4.64
C LEU A 103 21.29 3.81 -5.22
N ASP A 104 21.99 4.93 -5.37
CA ASP A 104 23.36 5.04 -5.91
C ASP A 104 24.40 4.53 -4.88
N VAL A 105 24.61 3.22 -4.88
CA VAL A 105 25.44 2.50 -3.89
C VAL A 105 26.72 1.95 -4.53
N ALA A 106 26.62 1.27 -5.67
CA ALA A 106 27.76 0.60 -6.28
C ALA A 106 27.52 0.26 -7.78
N PRO A 107 28.23 0.91 -8.72
CA PRO A 107 29.19 2.00 -8.50
C PRO A 107 28.49 3.28 -8.02
N LYS A 108 29.17 4.07 -7.18
CA LYS A 108 28.64 5.36 -6.73
C LYS A 108 28.93 6.45 -7.77
N ASP A 109 28.19 6.44 -8.86
CA ASP A 109 28.50 7.20 -10.08
C ASP A 109 27.48 8.30 -10.41
N SER A 110 26.55 8.57 -9.50
CA SER A 110 25.45 9.51 -9.73
C SER A 110 24.54 9.13 -10.89
N PHE A 111 24.46 7.84 -11.20
CA PHE A 111 23.39 7.22 -11.97
C PHE A 111 22.67 6.20 -11.09
N ILE A 112 21.56 5.67 -11.58
CA ILE A 112 20.87 4.54 -10.94
C ILE A 112 20.85 3.43 -11.98
N GLU A 113 21.61 2.37 -11.73
CA GLU A 113 21.58 1.20 -12.59
C GLU A 113 20.34 0.33 -12.26
N TYR A 114 19.91 -0.47 -13.24
CA TYR A 114 18.84 -1.46 -13.03
C TYR A 114 19.10 -2.33 -11.79
N LYS A 115 20.35 -2.75 -11.56
CA LYS A 115 20.69 -3.63 -10.44
C LYS A 115 20.44 -2.98 -9.08
N GLU A 116 20.75 -1.70 -8.96
CA GLU A 116 20.53 -0.92 -7.74
C GLU A 116 19.04 -0.75 -7.45
N LEU A 117 18.27 -0.45 -8.50
CA LEU A 117 16.81 -0.35 -8.40
C LEU A 117 16.16 -1.70 -8.06
N GLU A 118 16.64 -2.81 -8.63
CA GLU A 118 16.20 -4.17 -8.33
C GLU A 118 16.43 -4.51 -6.86
N VAL A 119 17.64 -4.26 -6.35
CA VAL A 119 18.01 -4.52 -4.95
C VAL A 119 17.11 -3.71 -4.00
N TRP A 120 16.92 -2.42 -4.30
CA TRP A 120 16.08 -1.56 -3.48
C TRP A 120 14.62 -1.98 -3.51
N ASN A 121 14.04 -2.26 -4.68
CA ASN A 121 12.64 -2.66 -4.80
C ASN A 121 12.38 -4.00 -4.07
N THR A 122 13.30 -4.95 -4.20
CA THR A 122 13.25 -6.23 -3.47
C THR A 122 13.30 -5.99 -1.97
N LYS A 123 14.23 -5.15 -1.49
CA LYS A 123 14.35 -4.81 -0.07
C LYS A 123 13.08 -4.17 0.47
N GLN A 124 12.50 -3.22 -0.27
CA GLN A 124 11.23 -2.57 0.08
C GLN A 124 10.05 -3.56 0.14
N ALA A 125 9.98 -4.49 -0.81
CA ALA A 125 8.94 -5.52 -0.83
C ALA A 125 9.07 -6.46 0.37
N ILE A 126 10.29 -6.93 0.66
CA ILE A 126 10.61 -7.79 1.81
C ILE A 126 10.26 -7.09 3.13
N ASP A 127 10.70 -5.85 3.31
CA ASP A 127 10.44 -5.11 4.55
C ASP A 127 8.94 -4.86 4.77
N ARG A 128 8.20 -4.57 3.69
CA ARG A 128 6.75 -4.43 3.74
C ARG A 128 6.05 -5.74 4.07
N LEU A 129 6.50 -6.85 3.49
CA LEU A 129 5.96 -8.17 3.77
C LEU A 129 6.19 -8.54 5.24
N HIS A 130 7.43 -8.45 5.72
CA HIS A 130 7.78 -8.74 7.11
C HIS A 130 6.97 -7.90 8.10
N TYR A 131 6.84 -6.60 7.85
CA TYR A 131 6.04 -5.73 8.71
C TYR A 131 4.58 -6.20 8.76
N ARG A 132 3.96 -6.46 7.59
CA ARG A 132 2.57 -6.91 7.51
C ARG A 132 2.37 -8.23 8.24
N THR A 133 3.21 -9.22 7.96
CA THR A 133 3.15 -10.53 8.60
C THR A 133 3.29 -10.41 10.11
N ARG A 134 4.26 -9.62 10.60
CA ARG A 134 4.45 -9.42 12.04
C ARG A 134 3.25 -8.76 12.70
N ARG A 135 2.69 -7.71 12.08
CA ARG A 135 1.50 -7.02 12.62
C ARG A 135 0.26 -7.90 12.62
N GLU A 136 0.11 -8.76 11.62
CA GLU A 136 -0.98 -9.73 11.57
C GLU A 136 -0.84 -10.76 12.68
N LEU A 137 0.38 -11.30 12.86
CA LEU A 137 0.69 -12.23 13.95
C LEU A 137 0.38 -11.56 15.30
N GLU A 138 0.95 -10.39 15.60
CA GLU A 138 0.67 -9.63 16.83
C GLU A 138 -0.82 -9.31 17.06
N PHE A 139 -1.61 -9.20 15.98
CA PHE A 139 -3.04 -8.93 16.09
C PHE A 139 -3.85 -10.20 16.35
N ARG A 140 -3.46 -11.33 15.76
CA ARG A 140 -4.23 -12.57 15.76
C ARG A 140 -3.79 -13.58 16.82
N ASP A 141 -2.49 -13.72 16.99
CA ASP A 141 -1.87 -14.55 18.03
C ASP A 141 -2.27 -14.00 19.40
N LYS A 142 -3.24 -14.67 20.03
CA LYS A 142 -3.82 -14.30 21.32
C LYS A 142 -3.12 -15.01 22.46
N ASP A 143 -2.57 -16.19 22.22
CA ASP A 143 -1.88 -16.97 23.25
C ASP A 143 -0.36 -16.71 23.29
N GLY A 144 0.19 -16.04 22.28
CA GLY A 144 1.58 -15.61 22.19
C GLY A 144 2.54 -16.72 21.80
N ASP A 145 2.05 -17.81 21.19
CA ASP A 145 2.86 -18.97 20.81
C ASP A 145 3.67 -18.76 19.52
N GLY A 146 3.44 -17.64 18.82
CA GLY A 146 4.11 -17.29 17.57
C GLY A 146 3.50 -17.94 16.33
N ALA A 147 2.32 -18.55 16.45
CA ALA A 147 1.52 -19.08 15.37
C ALA A 147 0.13 -18.42 15.34
N ILE A 148 -0.65 -18.74 14.30
CA ILE A 148 -2.07 -18.36 14.24
C ILE A 148 -2.83 -19.67 14.11
N SER A 149 -3.53 -20.04 15.18
CA SER A 149 -4.34 -21.25 15.23
C SER A 149 -5.67 -21.06 14.50
N PHE A 150 -6.34 -22.18 14.18
CA PHE A 150 -7.72 -22.17 13.67
C PHE A 150 -8.65 -21.38 14.61
N ASN A 151 -8.45 -21.56 15.92
CA ASN A 151 -9.30 -20.96 16.93
C ASN A 151 -9.19 -19.43 16.97
N GLU A 152 -8.01 -18.91 16.67
CA GLU A 152 -7.76 -17.46 16.63
C GLU A 152 -8.19 -16.82 15.31
N GLN A 153 -8.24 -17.62 14.24
CA GLN A 153 -8.54 -17.14 12.90
C GLN A 153 -10.03 -17.16 12.55
N MET A 154 -10.74 -18.24 12.88
CA MET A 154 -12.07 -18.53 12.30
C MET A 154 -13.10 -19.05 13.29
N ASP A 155 -12.70 -19.69 14.38
CA ASP A 155 -13.59 -20.25 15.40
C ASP A 155 -13.96 -19.18 16.43
N VAL A 156 -15.07 -18.48 16.21
CA VAL A 156 -15.48 -17.37 17.07
C VAL A 156 -16.09 -17.88 18.37
N ASN A 157 -16.84 -18.99 18.30
CA ASN A 157 -17.51 -19.58 19.45
C ASN A 157 -16.61 -20.55 20.26
N LYS A 158 -15.44 -20.90 19.73
CA LYS A 158 -14.43 -21.79 20.35
C LYS A 158 -14.94 -23.22 20.54
N ASP A 159 -15.79 -23.71 19.64
CA ASP A 159 -16.30 -25.08 19.68
C ASP A 159 -15.46 -26.09 18.88
N HIS A 160 -14.34 -25.62 18.32
CA HIS A 160 -13.42 -26.37 17.45
C HIS A 160 -14.08 -26.87 16.16
N ARG A 161 -15.20 -26.27 15.76
CA ARG A 161 -15.93 -26.54 14.53
C ARG A 161 -16.05 -25.24 13.76
N LEU A 162 -16.57 -25.36 12.54
CA LEU A 162 -16.81 -24.21 11.68
C LEU A 162 -18.28 -24.21 11.32
N ASN A 163 -19.08 -23.38 11.99
CA ASN A 163 -20.49 -23.25 11.63
C ASN A 163 -20.66 -22.40 10.36
N ARG A 164 -21.87 -22.38 9.80
CA ARG A 164 -22.21 -21.57 8.61
C ARG A 164 -21.75 -20.11 8.68
N LEU A 165 -21.92 -19.46 9.84
CA LEU A 165 -21.62 -18.03 10.00
C LEU A 165 -20.10 -17.80 10.00
N GLU A 166 -19.35 -18.64 10.70
CA GLU A 166 -17.89 -18.60 10.75
C GLU A 166 -17.26 -18.95 9.40
N PHE A 167 -17.82 -19.94 8.70
CA PHE A 167 -17.41 -20.24 7.33
C PHE A 167 -17.63 -19.03 6.41
N SER A 168 -18.82 -18.45 6.43
CA SER A 168 -19.15 -17.30 5.58
C SER A 168 -18.23 -16.10 5.84
N ASN A 169 -17.92 -15.83 7.11
CA ASN A 169 -17.14 -14.64 7.50
C ASN A 169 -15.62 -14.85 7.38
N GLY A 170 -15.14 -16.08 7.61
CA GLY A 170 -13.72 -16.40 7.67
C GLY A 170 -13.23 -17.21 6.47
N ALA A 171 -13.70 -18.45 6.35
CA ALA A 171 -13.13 -19.44 5.43
C ALA A 171 -13.57 -19.27 3.96
N TYR A 172 -14.78 -18.79 3.72
CA TYR A 172 -15.39 -18.77 2.39
C TYR A 172 -14.57 -17.94 1.39
N ASN A 173 -13.97 -16.83 1.82
CA ASN A 173 -13.15 -16.01 0.94
C ASN A 173 -11.88 -16.74 0.46
N ILE A 174 -11.33 -17.64 1.28
CA ILE A 174 -10.20 -18.49 0.92
C ILE A 174 -10.66 -19.57 -0.05
N TYR A 175 -11.73 -20.29 0.31
CA TYR A 175 -12.36 -21.29 -0.53
C TYR A 175 -12.72 -20.76 -1.93
N LYS A 176 -13.38 -19.60 -1.98
CA LYS A 176 -13.75 -18.90 -3.21
C LYS A 176 -12.53 -18.57 -4.07
N THR A 177 -11.43 -18.11 -3.48
CA THR A 177 -10.23 -17.77 -4.24
C THR A 177 -9.59 -18.99 -4.91
N TYR A 178 -9.55 -20.15 -4.23
CA TYR A 178 -9.09 -21.39 -4.86
C TYR A 178 -10.04 -21.86 -5.96
N LEU A 179 -11.35 -21.80 -5.72
CA LEU A 179 -12.33 -22.14 -6.75
C LEU A 179 -12.25 -21.22 -7.97
N GLU A 180 -12.12 -19.91 -7.77
CA GLU A 180 -11.97 -18.94 -8.87
C GLU A 180 -10.77 -19.28 -9.77
N TYR A 181 -9.68 -19.77 -9.17
CA TYR A 181 -8.50 -20.22 -9.90
C TYR A 181 -8.76 -21.53 -10.68
N GLU A 182 -9.39 -22.52 -10.04
CA GLU A 182 -9.67 -23.83 -10.64
C GLU A 182 -10.77 -23.78 -11.72
N SER A 183 -11.81 -22.98 -11.50
CA SER A 183 -13.00 -22.89 -12.37
C SER A 183 -12.91 -21.75 -13.39
N LEU A 184 -11.78 -21.04 -13.45
CA LEU A 184 -11.60 -19.83 -14.26
C LEU A 184 -12.69 -18.78 -13.99
N GLY A 185 -13.14 -18.69 -12.73
CA GLY A 185 -14.17 -17.76 -12.27
C GLY A 185 -15.60 -18.12 -12.67
N THR A 186 -15.84 -19.31 -13.22
CA THR A 186 -17.20 -19.79 -13.55
C THR A 186 -17.81 -20.57 -12.38
N ASN A 187 -19.14 -20.56 -12.25
CA ASN A 187 -19.89 -21.34 -11.24
C ASN A 187 -19.40 -21.18 -9.79
N ILE A 188 -19.14 -19.95 -9.35
CA ILE A 188 -18.75 -19.67 -7.96
C ILE A 188 -20.00 -19.79 -7.08
N PRO A 189 -20.08 -20.81 -6.20
CA PRO A 189 -21.25 -21.02 -5.34
C PRO A 189 -21.33 -19.92 -4.29
N THR A 190 -22.53 -19.62 -3.79
CA THR A 190 -22.69 -18.74 -2.62
C THR A 190 -22.06 -19.37 -1.37
N PRO A 191 -21.76 -18.59 -0.30
CA PRO A 191 -21.26 -19.17 0.95
C PRO A 191 -22.15 -20.28 1.51
N PHE A 192 -23.48 -20.11 1.38
CA PHE A 192 -24.45 -21.08 1.85
C PHE A 192 -24.44 -22.38 1.03
N GLU A 193 -24.42 -22.29 -0.30
CA GLU A 193 -24.33 -23.45 -1.19
C GLU A 193 -23.01 -24.20 -0.99
N ALA A 194 -21.90 -23.47 -0.88
CA ALA A 194 -20.60 -24.03 -0.59
C ALA A 194 -20.59 -24.77 0.75
N PHE A 195 -21.11 -24.14 1.81
CA PHE A 195 -21.18 -24.77 3.13
C PHE A 195 -22.03 -26.04 3.10
N THR A 196 -23.21 -25.98 2.50
CA THR A 196 -24.14 -27.12 2.41
C THR A 196 -23.51 -28.31 1.68
N LYS A 197 -22.62 -28.05 0.71
CA LYS A 197 -21.87 -29.10 0.01
C LYS A 197 -20.74 -29.70 0.87
N LEU A 198 -20.15 -28.90 1.76
CA LEU A 198 -19.02 -29.30 2.61
C LEU A 198 -19.47 -29.93 3.94
N ASP A 199 -20.68 -29.61 4.41
CA ASP A 199 -21.31 -30.16 5.61
C ASP A 199 -21.73 -31.62 5.40
N TYR A 200 -20.75 -32.52 5.46
CA TYR A 200 -20.93 -33.94 5.16
C TYR A 200 -21.78 -34.68 6.22
N ASN A 201 -21.66 -34.29 7.48
CA ASN A 201 -22.34 -34.89 8.62
C ASN A 201 -23.69 -34.23 8.93
N GLY A 202 -24.00 -33.08 8.32
CA GLY A 202 -25.29 -32.41 8.42
C GLY A 202 -25.56 -31.79 9.78
N ASP A 203 -24.50 -31.45 10.53
CA ASP A 203 -24.63 -30.88 11.88
C ASP A 203 -24.64 -29.34 11.90
N GLY A 204 -24.37 -28.70 10.76
CA GLY A 204 -24.79 -27.33 10.47
C GLY A 204 -23.87 -26.22 10.96
#